data_AF-A0A951U0W8-F1
#
_entry.id   AF-A0A951U0W8-F1
#
_cell.length_a   1.000
_cell.length_b   1.000
_cell.length_c   1.000
_cell.angle_alpha   90.00
_cell.angle_beta   90.00
_cell.angle_gamma   90.00
#
_symmetry.space_group_name_H-M   'P 1'
#
loop_
_entity.id
_entity.type
_entity.pdbx_description
1 polymer ?
#
loop_
_entity_poly.entity_id
_entity_poly.type
_entity_poly.pdbx_seq_one_letter_code
_entity_poly.pdbx_strand_id
1 'polypeptide(L)' 'MAVGEPNRVDRVKAFIPMRGQVIEVAQAILWLLSDEASYTTGSFIDVAGGI' A
#
# COMPACT_ATOMS: atom_id res chain seq x y z
N MET A 1 1.34 -14.76 -10.16
CA MET A 1 0.04 -14.04 -10.25
C MET A 1 0.28 -12.70 -10.90
N ALA A 2 -0.34 -12.42 -12.05
CA ALA A 2 -0.14 -11.16 -12.75
C ALA A 2 -0.96 -10.02 -12.10
N VAL A 3 -0.46 -8.80 -12.18
CA VAL A 3 -1.24 -7.59 -11.84
C VAL A 3 -2.31 -7.41 -12.93
N GLY A 4 -3.58 -7.22 -12.54
CA GLY A 4 -4.69 -7.02 -13.48
C GLY A 4 -5.55 -8.26 -13.80
N GLU A 5 -5.32 -9.40 -13.13
CA GLU A 5 -6.24 -10.54 -13.27
C GLU A 5 -7.65 -10.18 -12.79
N PRO A 6 -8.70 -10.48 -13.59
CA PRO A 6 -10.09 -10.34 -13.17
C PRO A 6 -10.34 -11.06 -11.84
N ASN A 7 -11.13 -10.43 -10.97
CA ASN A 7 -11.50 -10.94 -9.65
C ASN A 7 -10.32 -11.23 -8.69
N ARG A 8 -9.10 -10.74 -8.98
CA ARG A 8 -7.96 -10.88 -8.05
C ARG A 8 -8.29 -10.30 -6.67
N VAL A 9 -8.94 -9.16 -6.65
CA VAL A 9 -9.34 -8.47 -5.43
C VAL A 9 -10.21 -9.38 -4.54
N ASP A 10 -11.18 -10.08 -5.11
CA ASP A 10 -12.09 -10.93 -4.34
C ASP A 10 -11.41 -12.18 -3.78
N ARG A 11 -10.42 -12.73 -4.50
CA ARG A 11 -9.60 -13.84 -4.00
C ARG A 11 -8.67 -13.42 -2.87
N VAL A 12 -8.05 -12.25 -2.98
CA VAL A 12 -7.02 -11.80 -2.03
C VAL A 12 -7.65 -11.18 -0.79
N LYS A 13 -8.83 -10.56 -0.88
CA LYS A 13 -9.55 -9.96 0.25
C LYS A 13 -9.62 -10.90 1.46
N ALA A 14 -9.86 -12.20 1.29
CA ALA A 14 -9.95 -13.13 2.42
C ALA A 14 -8.66 -13.25 3.26
N PHE A 15 -7.50 -12.93 2.66
CA PHE A 15 -6.19 -13.13 3.27
C PHE A 15 -5.56 -11.84 3.82
N ILE A 16 -6.16 -10.67 3.57
CA ILE A 16 -5.63 -9.40 4.09
C ILE A 16 -6.05 -9.24 5.56
N PRO A 17 -5.09 -9.19 6.52
CA PRO A 17 -5.40 -9.06 7.94
C PRO A 17 -6.14 -7.77 8.30
N MET A 18 -5.68 -6.63 7.76
CA MET A 18 -6.26 -5.31 8.03
C MET A 18 -6.86 -4.68 6.78
N ARG A 19 -8.13 -4.26 6.85
CA ARG A 19 -8.82 -3.57 5.76
C ARG A 19 -8.34 -2.13 5.70
N GLY A 20 -7.75 -1.73 4.58
CA GLY A 20 -7.36 -0.35 4.32
C GLY A 20 -8.33 0.41 3.43
N GLN A 21 -8.20 1.73 3.43
CA GLN A 21 -8.86 2.68 2.55
C GLN A 21 -7.85 3.35 1.60
N VAL A 22 -8.35 3.86 0.47
CA VAL A 22 -7.52 4.57 -0.53
C VAL A 22 -6.77 5.75 0.10
N ILE A 23 -7.38 6.42 1.08
CA ILE A 23 -6.77 7.59 1.75
C ILE A 23 -5.50 7.24 2.54
N GLU A 24 -5.41 6.03 3.10
CA GLU A 24 -4.23 5.61 3.87
C GLU A 24 -3.01 5.41 2.96
N VAL A 25 -3.22 4.91 1.74
CA VAL A 25 -2.17 4.84 0.72
C VAL A 25 -1.75 6.24 0.29
N ALA A 26 -2.72 7.15 0.07
CA ALA A 26 -2.43 8.54 -0.29
C ALA A 26 -1.62 9.28 0.79
N GLN A 27 -1.91 9.01 2.08
CA GLN A 27 -1.16 9.58 3.20
C GLN A 27 0.30 9.10 3.22
N ALA A 28 0.56 7.82 2.96
CA ALA A 28 1.93 7.31 2.87
C ALA A 28 2.71 7.95 1.70
N ILE A 29 2.04 8.15 0.55
CA ILE A 29 2.63 8.88 -0.58
C ILE A 29 2.93 10.33 -0.20
N LEU A 30 1.99 11.01 0.46
CA LEU A 30 2.18 12.40 0.91
C LEU A 30 3.35 12.51 1.90
N TRP A 31 3.51 11.57 2.82
CA TRP A 31 4.66 11.53 3.73
C TRP A 31 5.99 11.37 2.97
N LEU A 32 6.04 10.51 1.94
CA LEU A 32 7.26 10.37 1.12
C LEU A 32 7.61 11.64 0.33
N LEU A 33 6.63 12.50 0.04
CA LEU A 33 6.83 13.76 -0.66
C LEU A 33 7.10 14.95 0.27
N SER A 34 7.03 14.76 1.58
CA SER A 34 7.12 15.84 2.55
C SER A 34 8.52 15.95 3.16
N ASP A 35 8.77 17.05 3.87
CA ASP A 35 10.07 17.35 4.49
C ASP A 35 10.45 16.33 5.58
N GLU A 36 9.45 15.68 6.19
CA GLU A 36 9.61 14.62 7.19
C GLU A 36 10.37 13.39 6.63
N ALA A 37 10.30 13.14 5.32
CA ALA A 37 11.00 12.05 4.66
C ALA A 37 12.36 12.45 4.07
N SER A 38 12.89 13.65 4.37
CA SER A 38 14.09 14.23 3.75
C SER A 38 15.37 13.38 3.79
N TYR A 39 15.47 12.40 4.71
CA TYR A 39 16.60 11.47 4.81
C TYR A 39 16.28 10.03 4.37
N THR A 40 15.11 9.81 3.79
CA THR A 40 14.68 8.50 3.28
C THR A 40 14.83 8.46 1.76
N THR A 41 15.61 7.52 1.25
CA THR A 41 15.79 7.29 -0.20
C THR A 41 16.00 5.81 -0.49
N GLY A 42 15.69 5.38 -1.72
CA GLY A 42 15.85 3.97 -2.16
C GLY A 42 15.10 2.93 -1.31
N SER A 43 14.10 3.37 -0.54
CA SER A 43 13.36 2.55 0.42
C SER A 43 11.97 2.22 -0.10
N PHE A 44 11.40 1.09 0.37
CA PHE A 44 10.04 0.68 0.07
C PHE A 44 9.18 0.71 1.34
N ILE A 45 7.92 1.09 1.19
CA ILE A 45 6.92 1.05 2.26
C ILE A 45 5.73 0.23 1.78
N ASP A 46 5.44 -0.87 2.47
CA ASP A 46 4.29 -1.72 2.17
C ASP A 46 3.03 -1.21 2.89
N VAL A 47 2.09 -0.66 2.13
CA VAL A 47 0.78 -0.22 2.61
C VAL A 47 -0.29 -1.21 2.16
N ALA A 48 -0.13 -2.47 2.60
CA ALA A 48 -0.91 -3.61 2.11
C ALA A 48 -1.82 -4.26 3.18
N GLY A 49 -1.91 -3.69 4.38
CA GLY A 49 -2.76 -4.24 5.45
C GLY A 49 -2.21 -5.53 6.08
N GLY A 50 -0.90 -5.78 5.97
CA GLY A 50 -0.19 -6.89 6.62
C GLY A 50 0.01 -8.15 5.77
N ILE A 51 0.01 -8.02 4.43
CA ILE A 51 0.31 -9.10 3.46
C ILE A 51 1.47 -8.70 2.55
#